data_AF-A0A3S0C3L5-F1
#
_entry.id   AF-A0A3S0C3L5-F1
#
_cell.length_a   1.000
_cell.length_b   1.000
_cell.length_c   1.000
_cell.angle_alpha   90.00
_cell.angle_beta   90.00
_cell.angle_gamma   90.00
#
_symmetry.space_group_name_H-M   'P 1'
#
loop_
_entity.id
_entity.type
_entity.pdbx_description
1 polymer ?
#
loop_
_entity_poly.entity_id
_entity_poly.type
_entity_poly.pdbx_seq_one_letter_code
_entity_poly.pdbx_strand_id
1 'polypeptide(L)'
;MSDADEAVIARCLRRSIDGAYFAGDEFHTLLGLHRHEMETIVDAWPDPPTEAPEGYANGHEAQHVAVNNVLNSLLGYPHGRSPATRIRRPSTSPCSSPCTS
;
A
#
# COMPACT_ATOMS: atom_id res chain seq x y z
N MET A 1 -9.32 -17.98 1.47
CA MET A 1 -9.40 -16.59 1.95
C MET A 1 -10.86 -16.18 1.91
N SER A 2 -11.33 -15.20 2.67
CA SER A 2 -12.72 -14.73 2.48
C SER A 2 -12.80 -13.73 1.33
N ASP A 3 -13.96 -13.60 0.69
CA ASP A 3 -14.20 -12.58 -0.35
C ASP A 3 -13.88 -11.15 0.16
N ALA A 4 -14.11 -10.92 1.45
CA ALA A 4 -13.79 -9.64 2.09
C ALA A 4 -12.28 -9.39 2.17
N ASP A 5 -11.50 -10.41 2.50
CA ASP A 5 -10.04 -10.34 2.52
C ASP A 5 -9.48 -10.13 1.10
N GLU A 6 -10.03 -10.83 0.11
CA GLU A 6 -9.66 -10.67 -1.30
C GLU A 6 -9.91 -9.25 -1.80
N ALA A 7 -11.04 -8.65 -1.44
CA ALA A 7 -11.36 -7.27 -1.78
C ALA A 7 -10.39 -6.27 -1.11
N VAL A 8 -9.97 -6.52 0.12
CA VAL A 8 -8.97 -5.70 0.82
C VAL A 8 -7.61 -5.79 0.11
N ILE A 9 -7.16 -7.00 -0.22
CA ILE A 9 -5.89 -7.22 -0.91
C ILE A 9 -5.91 -6.57 -2.29
N ALA A 10 -6.96 -6.76 -3.08
CA ALA A 10 -7.12 -6.12 -4.38
C ALA A 10 -6.97 -4.58 -4.29
N ARG A 11 -7.58 -3.97 -3.28
CA ARG A 11 -7.47 -2.53 -3.05
C ARG A 11 -6.04 -2.12 -2.68
N CYS A 12 -5.34 -2.91 -1.88
CA CYS A 12 -3.94 -2.66 -1.54
C CYS A 12 -3.04 -2.73 -2.79
N LEU A 13 -3.20 -3.77 -3.62
CA LEU A 13 -2.45 -3.93 -4.87
C LEU A 13 -2.73 -2.77 -5.84
N ARG A 14 -4.00 -2.39 -6.03
CA ARG A 14 -4.33 -1.24 -6.91
C ARG A 14 -3.72 0.06 -6.40
N ARG A 15 -3.73 0.28 -5.09
CA ARG A 15 -3.18 1.50 -4.47
C ARG A 15 -1.66 1.56 -4.52
N SER A 16 -0.95 0.44 -4.58
CA SER A 16 0.51 0.47 -4.77
C SER A 16 0.86 0.95 -6.18
N ILE A 17 0.09 0.56 -7.21
CA ILE A 17 0.26 1.01 -8.60
C ILE A 17 -0.09 2.48 -8.76
N ASP A 18 -1.27 2.91 -8.29
CA ASP A 18 -1.79 4.26 -8.55
C ASP A 18 -1.21 5.33 -7.61
N GLY A 19 -0.64 4.91 -6.48
CA GLY A 19 -0.25 5.82 -5.41
C GLY A 19 1.16 6.38 -5.55
N ALA A 20 1.35 7.62 -5.07
CA ALA A 20 2.66 8.26 -4.91
C ALA A 20 3.48 7.69 -3.73
N TYR A 21 3.19 6.46 -3.29
CA TYR A 21 3.83 5.83 -2.13
C TYR A 21 5.26 5.39 -2.43
N PHE A 22 5.53 5.03 -3.69
CA PHE A 22 6.82 4.53 -4.16
C PHE A 22 7.22 5.34 -5.40
N ALA A 23 8.42 5.93 -5.39
CA ALA A 23 8.97 6.55 -6.60
C ALA A 23 9.22 5.48 -7.69
N GLY A 24 9.35 5.88 -8.96
CA GLY A 24 9.43 4.95 -10.11
C GLY A 24 10.48 3.85 -9.94
N ASP A 25 11.72 4.23 -9.63
CA ASP A 25 12.83 3.28 -9.47
C ASP A 25 12.74 2.48 -8.15
N GLU A 26 12.11 3.06 -7.12
CA GLU A 26 11.94 2.41 -5.80
C GLU A 26 10.88 1.30 -5.84
N PHE A 27 9.89 1.41 -6.73
CA PHE A 27 8.80 0.45 -6.83
C PHE A 27 9.31 -0.97 -7.12
N HIS A 28 10.16 -1.13 -8.14
CA HIS A 28 10.74 -2.43 -8.47
C HIS A 28 11.66 -2.95 -7.36
N THR A 29 12.45 -2.08 -6.73
CA THR A 29 13.33 -2.48 -5.62
C THR A 29 12.57 -2.98 -4.40
N LEU A 30 11.44 -2.34 -4.05
CA LEU A 30 10.66 -2.72 -2.88
C LEU A 30 9.71 -3.90 -3.14
N LEU A 31 9.13 -3.95 -4.33
CA LEU A 31 8.07 -4.91 -4.64
C LEU A 31 8.55 -6.09 -5.48
N GLY A 32 9.73 -6.02 -6.08
CA GLY A 32 10.28 -7.05 -6.96
C GLY A 32 9.60 -7.15 -8.33
N LEU A 33 8.69 -6.22 -8.62
CA LEU A 33 7.86 -6.20 -9.83
C LEU A 33 7.83 -4.79 -10.39
N HIS A 34 7.79 -4.67 -11.71
CA HIS A 34 7.46 -3.42 -12.38
C HIS A 34 5.96 -3.13 -12.30
N ARG A 35 5.58 -1.86 -12.51
CA ARG A 35 4.16 -1.45 -12.43
C ARG A 35 3.28 -2.19 -13.43
N HIS A 36 3.75 -2.39 -14.66
CA HIS A 36 2.99 -3.11 -15.70
C HIS A 36 2.80 -4.62 -15.35
N GLU A 37 3.77 -5.23 -14.67
CA GLU A 37 3.66 -6.60 -14.18
C GLU A 37 2.66 -6.67 -13.02
N MET A 38 2.69 -5.68 -12.13
CA MET A 38 1.71 -5.53 -11.04
C MET A 38 0.29 -5.29 -11.59
N GLU A 39 0.13 -4.48 -12.64
CA GLU A 39 -1.15 -4.28 -13.34
C GLU A 39 -1.71 -5.60 -13.87
N THR A 40 -0.87 -6.41 -14.49
CA THR A 40 -1.24 -7.74 -15.00
C THR A 40 -1.74 -8.66 -13.87
N ILE A 41 -1.09 -8.62 -12.71
CA ILE A 41 -1.50 -9.39 -11.53
C ILE A 41 -2.83 -8.86 -10.97
N VAL A 42 -3.01 -7.53 -10.91
CA VAL A 42 -4.25 -6.92 -10.41
C VAL A 42 -5.43 -7.20 -11.31
N ASP A 43 -5.23 -7.21 -12.63
CA ASP A 43 -6.31 -7.46 -13.58
C ASP A 43 -6.74 -8.94 -13.60
N ALA A 44 -5.85 -9.87 -13.21
CA ALA A 44 -6.17 -11.29 -13.06
C ALA A 44 -6.78 -11.65 -11.69
N TRP A 45 -6.62 -10.80 -10.68
CA TRP A 45 -7.05 -11.06 -9.31
C TRP A 45 -8.56 -11.39 -9.21
N PRO A 46 -8.97 -12.41 -8.43
CA PRO A 46 -8.19 -13.18 -7.45
C PRO A 46 -7.37 -14.34 -8.02
N ASP A 47 -7.53 -14.65 -9.30
CA ASP A 47 -6.79 -15.73 -9.95
C ASP A 47 -5.35 -15.29 -10.31
N PRO A 48 -4.40 -16.23 -10.39
CA PRO A 48 -3.07 -15.91 -10.89
C PRO A 48 -3.13 -15.62 -12.41
N PRO A 49 -2.28 -14.71 -12.93
CA PRO A 49 -2.18 -14.50 -14.37
C PRO A 49 -1.76 -15.80 -15.06
N THR A 50 -2.28 -16.02 -16.27
CA THR A 50 -1.97 -17.22 -17.07
C THR A 50 -0.51 -17.28 -17.46
N GLU A 51 0.08 -16.12 -17.78
CA GLU A 51 1.50 -15.99 -18.10
C GLU A 51 2.25 -15.37 -16.92
N ALA A 52 3.46 -15.87 -16.67
CA ALA A 52 4.32 -15.33 -15.64
C ALA A 52 5.03 -14.06 -16.16
N PRO A 53 5.13 -13.00 -15.34
CA PRO A 53 6.08 -11.92 -15.58
C PRO A 53 7.52 -12.43 -15.69
N GLU A 54 8.40 -11.62 -16.27
CA GLU A 54 9.79 -12.03 -16.51
C GLU A 54 10.51 -12.31 -15.17
N GLY A 55 11.25 -13.41 -15.11
CA GLY A 55 11.98 -13.81 -13.90
C GLY A 55 11.18 -14.63 -12.89
N TYR A 56 9.90 -14.92 -13.15
CA TYR A 56 9.06 -15.79 -12.31
C TYR A 56 8.78 -17.13 -13.00
N ALA A 57 8.69 -18.21 -12.23
CA ALA A 57 8.47 -19.55 -12.77
C ALA A 57 7.03 -19.77 -13.24
N ASN A 58 6.05 -19.06 -12.66
CA ASN A 58 4.64 -19.11 -13.02
C ASN A 58 3.88 -17.88 -12.45
N GLY A 59 2.66 -17.65 -12.93
CA GLY A 59 1.82 -16.53 -12.45
C GLY A 59 1.44 -16.62 -10.97
N HIS A 60 1.37 -17.84 -10.41
CA HIS A 60 1.07 -18.02 -8.98
C HIS A 60 2.22 -17.53 -8.09
N GLU A 61 3.48 -17.81 -8.48
CA GLU A 61 4.65 -17.27 -7.79
C GLU A 61 4.67 -15.75 -7.84
N ALA A 62 4.44 -15.17 -9.02
CA ALA A 62 4.39 -13.72 -9.20
C ALA A 62 3.28 -13.07 -8.36
N GLN A 63 2.08 -13.66 -8.34
CA GLN A 63 0.96 -13.20 -7.51
C GLN A 63 1.33 -13.26 -6.01
N HIS A 64 1.94 -14.35 -5.56
CA HIS A 64 2.36 -14.50 -4.17
C HIS A 64 3.40 -13.44 -3.76
N VAL A 65 4.39 -13.16 -4.61
CA VAL A 65 5.40 -12.13 -4.38
C VAL A 65 4.76 -10.73 -4.35
N ALA A 66 3.86 -10.43 -5.28
CA ALA A 66 3.11 -9.17 -5.30
C ALA A 66 2.36 -8.92 -3.99
N VAL A 67 1.54 -9.89 -3.56
CA VAL A 67 0.74 -9.77 -2.34
C VAL A 67 1.64 -9.61 -1.12
N ASN A 68 2.64 -10.48 -0.96
CA ASN A 68 3.53 -10.45 0.19
C ASN A 68 4.29 -9.11 0.29
N ASN A 69 4.88 -8.65 -0.81
CA ASN A 69 5.70 -7.44 -0.80
C ASN A 69 4.86 -6.17 -0.66
N VAL A 70 3.67 -6.11 -1.27
CA VAL A 70 2.76 -4.96 -1.10
C VAL A 70 2.29 -4.88 0.34
N LEU A 71 1.88 -6.00 0.96
CA LEU A 71 1.41 -5.99 2.34
C LEU A 71 2.56 -5.67 3.32
N ASN A 72 3.75 -6.25 3.13
CA ASN A 72 4.92 -5.92 3.95
C ASN A 72 5.30 -4.45 3.82
N SER A 73 5.24 -3.89 2.61
CA SER A 73 5.53 -2.48 2.38
C SER A 73 4.46 -1.58 3.00
N LEU A 74 3.17 -1.85 2.82
CA LEU A 74 2.10 -1.00 3.37
C LEU A 74 1.99 -1.08 4.90
N LEU A 75 2.34 -2.21 5.51
CA LEU A 75 2.31 -2.38 6.97
C LEU A 75 3.60 -1.91 7.65
N GLY A 76 4.72 -1.84 6.91
CA GLY A 76 6.05 -1.57 7.46
C GLY A 76 6.74 -0.31 6.95
N TYR A 77 6.27 0.32 5.86
CA TYR A 77 6.92 1.46 5.22
C TYR A 77 6.22 2.79 5.56
N PRO A 78 6.99 3.87 5.85
CA PRO A 78 8.45 3.91 5.90
C PRO A 78 8.99 3.30 7.20
N HIS A 79 9.99 2.42 7.08
CA HIS A 79 10.72 1.92 8.25
C HIS A 79 11.32 3.09 9.04
N GLY A 80 11.05 3.14 10.34
CA GLY A 80 11.63 4.14 11.24
C GLY A 80 11.02 5.54 11.17
N ARG A 81 10.02 5.80 10.32
CA ARG A 81 9.19 7.00 10.46
C ARG A 81 7.99 6.65 11.34
N SER A 82 8.14 6.89 12.64
CA SER A 82 6.97 7.07 13.50
C SER A 82 6.06 8.08 12.79
N PRO A 83 4.75 7.80 12.62
CA PRO A 83 3.85 8.84 12.17
C PRO A 83 3.88 9.92 13.24
N ALA A 84 4.67 10.96 13.01
CA ALA A 84 4.43 12.26 13.59
C ALA A 84 3.14 12.81 12.97
N THR A 85 2.03 12.07 13.10
CA THR A 85 0.70 12.62 13.03
C THR A 85 0.53 13.43 14.31
N ARG A 86 1.23 14.56 14.38
CA ARG A 86 0.78 15.68 15.20
C ARG A 86 -0.52 16.12 14.51
N ILE A 87 -1.62 15.47 14.87
CA ILE A 87 -2.91 16.13 14.82
C ILE A 87 -2.70 17.35 15.71
N ARG A 88 -2.44 18.52 15.12
CA ARG A 88 -2.64 19.78 15.81
C ARG A 88 -4.12 19.78 16.15
N ARG A 89 -4.47 19.33 17.36
CA ARG A 89 -5.71 19.75 17.98
C ARG A 89 -5.68 21.28 17.92
N PRO A 90 -6.63 21.97 17.28
CA PRO A 90 -6.76 23.39 17.52
C PRO A 90 -6.87 23.56 19.03
N SER A 91 -5.94 24.34 19.60
CA SER A 91 -5.97 24.71 21.00
C SER A 91 -7.19 25.62 21.20
N THR A 92 -8.35 25.02 21.46
CA THR A 92 -9.43 25.74 22.13
C THR A 92 -9.05 25.82 23.61
N SER A 93 -8.20 26.80 23.93
CA SER A 93 -8.07 27.25 25.32
C SER A 93 -9.36 28.01 25.66
N PRO A 94 -10.03 27.67 26.77
CA PRO A 94 -11.19 28.43 27.24
C PRO A 94 -10.68 29.72 27.86
N CYS A 95 -11.03 30.87 27.28
CA CYS A 95 -10.84 32.15 27.94
C CYS A 95 -12.00 32.34 28.91
N SER A 96 -11.82 31.91 30.17
CA SER A 96 -12.76 32.16 31.26
C SER A 96 -12.26 33.32 32.12
N SER A 97 -13.02 34.43 32.07
CA SER A 97 -13.28 35.42 33.14
C SER A 97 -12.27 36.56 33.37
N PRO A 98 -12.64 37.66 34.08
CA PRO A 98 -13.86 38.49 33.98
C PRO A 98 -13.50 40.00 33.87
N CYS A 99 -14.26 40.81 33.13
CA CYS A 99 -14.15 42.27 33.21
C CYS A 99 -15.23 42.84 34.11
N THR A 100 -14.86 43.16 35.35
CA THR A 100 -15.56 44.11 36.23
C THR A 100 -14.93 45.49 36.09
N SER A 101 -15.71 46.47 35.68
CA SER A 101 -15.69 47.87 36.16
C SER A 101 -16.99 48.54 35.77
#